data_AF-A0A946YD47-F1
#
_entry.id   AF-A0A946YD47-F1
#
_cell.length_a   1.000
_cell.length_b   1.000
_cell.length_c   1.000
_cell.angle_alpha   90.00
_cell.angle_beta   90.00
_cell.angle_gamma   90.00
#
_symmetry.space_group_name_H-M   'P 1'
#
loop_
_entity.id
_entity.type
_entity.pdbx_description
1 polymer ?
#
loop_
_entity_poly.entity_id
_entity_poly.type
_entity_poly.pdbx_seq_one_letter_code
_entity_poly.pdbx_strand_id
1 'polypeptide(L)' 'MAEHILFLTGKLAEKSLHRVLESMQPTEFTYEVRQLGVSVAALMTTQIIEKRLTETEHAQKVIIPGRCRG' A
#
# COMPACT_ATOMS: atom_id res chain seq x y z
N MET A 1 3.34 -14.93 15.27
CA MET A 1 3.91 -13.66 14.76
C MET A 1 2.86 -13.07 13.85
N ALA A 2 2.41 -11.84 14.09
CA ALA A 2 1.42 -11.19 13.22
C ALA A 2 2.06 -10.90 11.86
N GLU A 3 1.32 -11.15 10.77
CA GLU A 3 1.80 -10.84 9.42
C GLU A 3 2.03 -9.31 9.30
N HIS A 4 3.10 -8.86 8.64
CA HIS A 4 3.33 -7.45 8.32
C HIS A 4 3.05 -7.17 6.84
N ILE A 5 2.06 -6.32 6.57
CA ILE A 5 1.56 -6.02 5.22
C ILE A 5 1.86 -4.57 4.85
N LEU A 6 2.49 -4.36 3.70
CA LEU A 6 2.68 -3.03 3.13
C LEU A 6 1.64 -2.72 2.07
N PHE A 7 0.85 -1.67 2.26
CA PHE A 7 -0.11 -1.18 1.28
C PHE A 7 0.48 -0.05 0.46
N LEU A 8 0.47 -0.16 -0.87
CA LEU A 8 0.93 0.91 -1.77
C LEU A 8 -0.27 1.65 -2.35
N THR A 9 -0.29 2.99 -2.23
CA THR A 9 -1.42 3.80 -2.67
C THR A 9 -1.02 5.11 -3.34
N GLY A 10 -1.99 5.70 -4.05
CA GLY A 10 -1.87 7.03 -4.61
C GLY A 10 -2.45 8.10 -3.69
N LYS A 11 -2.17 9.37 -3.99
CA LYS A 11 -2.58 10.54 -3.20
C LYS A 11 -4.09 10.59 -2.93
N LEU A 12 -4.92 10.21 -3.92
CA LEU A 12 -6.37 10.32 -3.80
C LEU A 12 -6.97 9.27 -2.86
N ALA A 13 -6.34 8.09 -2.75
CA ALA A 13 -6.89 6.96 -2.01
C ALA A 13 -6.24 6.76 -0.63
N GLU A 14 -5.20 7.52 -0.29
CA GLU A 14 -4.48 7.40 0.98
C GLU A 14 -5.41 7.58 2.19
N LYS A 15 -6.16 8.68 2.25
CA LYS A 15 -7.07 8.97 3.38
C LYS A 15 -8.18 7.92 3.53
N SER A 16 -8.77 7.46 2.43
CA SER A 16 -9.82 6.45 2.48
C SER A 16 -9.28 5.08 2.87
N LEU A 17 -8.07 4.73 2.41
CA LEU A 17 -7.40 3.49 2.79
C LEU A 17 -7.10 3.45 4.29
N HIS A 18 -6.56 4.53 4.86
CA HIS A 18 -6.37 4.63 6.32
C HIS A 18 -7.68 4.41 7.08
N ARG A 19 -8.76 5.09 6.67
CA ARG A 19 -10.08 4.94 7.31
C ARG A 19 -10.59 3.49 7.27
N VAL A 20 -10.40 2.78 6.15
CA VAL A 20 -10.80 1.38 6.03
C VAL A 20 -9.97 0.51 6.96
N LEU A 21 -8.64 0.64 6.95
CA LEU A 21 -7.74 -0.16 7.80
C LEU A 21 -7.96 0.08 9.29
N GLU A 22 -8.24 1.33 9.68
CA GLU A 22 -8.63 1.69 11.05
C GLU A 22 -9.97 1.05 11.43
N SER A 23 -10.96 1.06 10.53
CA SER A 23 -12.27 0.44 10.78
C SER A 23 -12.24 -1.09 10.87
N MET A 24 -11.19 -1.72 10.36
CA MET A 24 -10.98 -3.17 10.43
C MET A 24 -10.34 -3.62 11.75
N GLN A 25 -9.89 -2.68 12.59
CA GLN A 25 -9.24 -3.03 13.86
C GLN A 25 -10.22 -3.69 14.86
N PRO A 26 -9.75 -4.68 15.65
CA PRO A 26 -8.40 -5.24 15.66
C PRO A 26 -8.14 -6.22 14.51
N THR A 27 -6.97 -6.13 13.87
CA THR A 27 -6.53 -7.07 12.82
C THR A 27 -5.49 -8.07 13.33
N GLU A 28 -5.46 -9.28 12.76
CA GLU A 28 -4.42 -10.29 13.05
C GLU A 28 -3.06 -9.99 12.41
N PHE A 29 -3.00 -8.91 11.62
CA PHE A 29 -1.80 -8.42 10.94
C PHE A 29 -1.49 -6.99 11.38
N THR A 30 -0.22 -6.64 11.27
CA THR A 30 0.27 -5.26 11.32
C THR A 30 0.39 -4.74 9.89
N TYR A 31 0.28 -3.42 9.72
CA TYR A 31 0.38 -2.85 8.39
C TYR A 31 1.08 -1.50 8.38
N GLU A 32 1.57 -1.15 7.20
CA GLU A 32 1.99 0.20 6.86
C GLU A 32 1.38 0.62 5.52
N VAL A 33 1.11 1.92 5.37
CA VAL A 33 0.62 2.50 4.12
C VAL A 33 1.70 3.41 3.55
N ARG A 34 2.06 3.19 2.27
CA ARG A 34 3.03 4.01 1.55
C ARG A 34 2.42 4.64 0.32
N GLN A 35 2.48 5.97 0.28
CA GLN A 35 2.05 6.75 -0.86
C GLN A 35 3.22 6.95 -1.82
N LEU A 36 3.12 6.46 -3.06
CA LEU A 36 4.23 6.50 -4.04
C LEU A 36 4.29 7.79 -4.86
N GLY A 37 3.69 8.89 -4.40
CA GLY A 37 3.71 10.17 -5.10
C GLY A 37 3.01 10.20 -6.47
N VAL A 38 2.06 9.28 -6.72
CA VAL A 38 1.16 9.28 -7.90
C VAL A 38 -0.27 9.62 -7.47
N SER A 39 -1.11 10.08 -8.39
CA SER A 39 -2.50 10.44 -8.06
C SER A 39 -3.37 9.22 -7.72
N VAL A 40 -3.29 8.14 -8.51
CA VAL A 40 -4.11 6.93 -8.34
C VAL A 40 -3.30 5.65 -8.58
N ALA A 41 -3.73 4.53 -7.97
CA ALA A 41 -3.11 3.21 -8.15
C ALA A 41 -3.10 2.74 -9.62
N ALA A 42 -4.11 3.13 -10.42
CA ALA A 42 -4.18 2.81 -11.85
C ALA A 42 -3.01 3.35 -12.68
N LEU A 43 -2.27 4.35 -12.16
CA LEU A 43 -1.08 4.90 -12.78
C LEU A 43 0.22 4.26 -12.26
N MET A 44 0.14 3.35 -11.27
CA MET A 44 1.29 2.62 -10.79
C MET A 44 1.65 1.51 -11.79
N THR A 45 2.73 1.74 -12.52
CA THR A 45 3.41 0.70 -13.28
C THR A 45 4.46 0.03 -12.41
N THR A 46 4.89 -1.17 -12.78
CA THR A 46 6.02 -1.88 -12.16
C THR A 46 7.27 -1.01 -12.06
N GLN A 47 7.58 -0.25 -13.12
CA GLN A 47 8.71 0.69 -13.16
C GLN A 47 8.61 1.83 -12.14
N ILE A 48 7.40 2.36 -11.91
CA ILE A 48 7.18 3.40 -10.89
C ILE A 48 7.39 2.82 -9.49
N ILE A 49 6.88 1.61 -9.26
CA ILE A 49 7.04 0.92 -7.99
C ILE A 49 8.52 0.64 -7.74
N GLU A 50 9.23 0.02 -8.68
CA GLU A 50 10.66 -0.27 -8.58
C GLU A 50 11.49 0.99 -8.29
N LYS A 51 11.19 2.11 -8.95
CA LYS A 51 11.92 3.37 -8.76
C LYS A 51 11.65 4.03 -7.40
N ARG A 52 10.46 3.84 -6.82
CA ARG A 52 10.00 4.61 -5.65
C ARG A 52 9.89 3.79 -4.36
N LEU A 53 9.79 2.48 -4.47
CA LEU A 53 9.76 1.55 -3.35
C LEU A 53 11.18 1.09 -3.06
N THR A 54 11.92 1.89 -2.29
CA THR A 54 13.31 1.59 -1.94
C THR A 54 13.42 0.54 -0.84
N GLU A 55 12.45 0.50 0.06
CA GLU A 55 12.39 -0.43 1.19
C GLU A 55 10.96 -0.92 1.41
N THR A 56 10.81 -2.16 1.87
CA THR A 56 9.51 -2.80 2.12
C THR A 56 9.16 -2.90 3.61
N GLU A 57 9.95 -2.30 4.51
CA GLU A 57 9.75 -2.34 5.97
C GLU A 57 9.57 -3.76 6.52
N HIS A 58 10.34 -4.71 5.99
CA HIS A 58 10.22 -6.13 6.33
C HIS A 58 8.83 -6.73 6.06
N ALA A 59 8.02 -6.09 5.22
CA ALA A 59 6.71 -6.61 4.86
C ALA A 59 6.84 -7.98 4.20
N GLN A 60 6.01 -8.90 4.67
CA GLN A 60 5.89 -10.25 4.14
C GLN A 60 4.97 -10.27 2.92
N LYS A 61 4.11 -9.25 2.81
CA LYS A 61 3.16 -9.09 1.72
C LYS A 61 3.03 -7.63 1.34
N VAL A 62 2.97 -7.36 0.03
CA VAL A 62 2.68 -6.04 -0.53
C VAL A 62 1.33 -6.08 -1.23
N ILE A 63 0.44 -5.14 -0.91
CA ILE A 63 -0.91 -5.04 -1.49
C ILE A 63 -1.04 -3.70 -2.21
N ILE A 64 -1.49 -3.75 -3.46
CA ILE A 64 -1.78 -2.56 -4.28
C ILE A 64 -3.29 -2.51 -4.50
N PRO A 65 -4.06 -1.85 -3.62
CA PRO A 65 -5.51 -1.78 -3.74
C PRO A 65 -5.93 -1.02 -5.01
N GLY A 66 -6.80 -1.66 -5.80
CA GLY A 66 -7.34 -1.11 -7.04
C GLY A 66 -6.72 -1.74 -8.28
N ARG A 67 -6.69 -0.98 -9.38
CA ARG A 67 -6.11 -1.45 -10.64
C ARG A 67 -4.62 -1.15 -10.65
N CYS A 68 -3.80 -2.17 -10.82
CA CYS A 68 -2.37 -2.06 -11.10
C CYS A 68 -2.10 -2.72 -12.46
N ARG A 69 -1.26 -2.11 -13.31
CA ARG A 69 -0.84 -2.70 -14.59
C ARG A 69 0.66 -2.95 -14.53
N GLY A 70 1.04 -4.22 -14.52
CA GLY A 70 2.42 -4.69 -14.49
C GLY A 70 2.67 -5.69 -15.60
#